data_AF-A0A382T2F9-F1
#
_entry.id   AF-A0A382T2F9-F1
#
_cell.length_a   1.000
_cell.length_b   1.000
_cell.length_c   1.000
_cell.angle_alpha   90.00
_cell.angle_beta   90.00
_cell.angle_gamma   90.00
#
_symmetry.space_group_name_H-M   'P 1'
#
loop_
_entity.id
_entity.type
_entity.pdbx_description
1 polymer ?
#
loop_
_entity_poly.entity_id
_entity_poly.type
_entity_poly.pdbx_seq_one_letter_code
_entity_poly.pdbx_strand_id
1 'polypeptide(L)'
;PVLEQISGLTFKEEFKVGEWIWFNSNHPNARGGKAGKIIEDITSSAKMAQAQECKCYKIHYWTPIEWKDDFWVPWWPGYKRWKSWTCKLSYEIGSIQHLIDDYGLNEESL
;
A
#
# COMPACT_ATOMS: atom_id res chain seq x y z
N PRO A 1 20.18 16.45 -26.69
CA PRO A 1 20.71 15.40 -25.79
C PRO A 1 20.27 15.48 -24.31
N VAL A 2 19.54 16.52 -23.87
CA VAL A 2 19.12 16.67 -22.45
C VAL A 2 17.67 16.24 -22.20
N LEU A 3 16.87 16.06 -23.26
CA LEU A 3 15.45 15.70 -23.14
C LEU A 3 15.18 14.19 -23.06
N GLU A 4 16.17 13.33 -23.32
CA GLU A 4 16.02 11.87 -23.20
C GLU A 4 16.27 11.33 -21.77
N GLN A 5 16.73 12.17 -20.84
CA GLN A 5 16.92 11.75 -19.44
C GLN A 5 15.69 12.00 -18.55
N ILE A 6 14.69 12.74 -19.03
CA ILE A 6 13.48 13.05 -18.24
C ILE A 6 12.38 11.98 -18.47
N SER A 7 12.51 11.11 -19.47
CA SER A 7 11.53 10.04 -19.75
C SER A 7 11.81 8.70 -19.05
N GLY A 8 12.91 8.58 -18.28
CA GLY A 8 13.39 7.29 -17.76
C GLY A 8 13.18 7.04 -16.27
N LEU A 9 12.75 8.04 -15.49
CA LEU A 9 12.54 7.88 -14.04
C LEU A 9 11.07 7.63 -13.73
N THR A 10 10.49 6.59 -14.33
CA THR A 10 9.42 5.89 -13.62
C THR A 10 10.10 5.21 -12.44
N PHE A 11 10.14 5.87 -11.28
CA PHE A 11 10.32 5.18 -10.01
C PHE A 11 9.12 4.23 -9.87
N LYS A 12 9.19 3.07 -10.53
CA LYS A 12 8.40 1.90 -10.16
C LYS A 12 9.04 1.46 -8.86
N GLU A 13 8.65 2.07 -7.75
CA GLU A 13 9.05 1.57 -6.44
C GLU A 13 8.68 0.09 -6.39
N GLU A 14 9.72 -0.75 -6.37
CA GLU A 14 9.56 -2.20 -6.26
C GLU A 14 9.35 -2.53 -4.79
N PHE A 15 8.11 -2.36 -4.34
CA PHE A 15 7.69 -2.87 -3.05
C PHE A 15 7.92 -4.37 -2.96
N LYS A 16 8.40 -4.85 -1.82
CA LYS A 16 8.67 -6.27 -1.59
C LYS A 16 7.52 -6.96 -0.88
N VAL A 17 7.39 -8.26 -1.13
CA VAL A 17 6.56 -9.13 -0.29
C VAL A 17 7.05 -9.02 1.15
N GLY A 18 6.13 -8.76 2.08
CA GLY A 18 6.45 -8.49 3.47
C GLY A 18 6.29 -7.02 3.89
N GLU A 19 6.34 -6.08 2.93
CA GLU A 19 6.25 -4.66 3.25
C GLU A 19 4.82 -4.24 3.61
N TRP A 20 4.72 -3.32 4.57
CA TRP A 20 3.48 -2.62 4.84
C TRP A 20 3.40 -1.37 3.98
N ILE A 21 2.23 -1.21 3.39
CA ILE A 21 1.91 -0.11 2.50
C ILE A 21 0.56 0.48 2.88
N TRP A 22 0.36 1.74 2.54
CA TRP A 22 -0.95 2.33 2.47
C TRP A 22 -1.47 2.32 1.04
N PHE A 23 -2.80 2.36 0.92
CA PHE A 23 -3.50 2.53 -0.33
C PHE A 23 -4.79 3.31 -0.11
N ASN A 24 -5.14 4.14 -1.09
CA ASN A 24 -6.38 4.91 -1.01
C ASN A 24 -7.60 3.98 -0.98
N SER A 25 -8.53 4.28 -0.07
CA SER A 25 -9.78 3.55 0.06
C SER A 25 -10.88 4.53 0.47
N ASN A 26 -11.83 4.75 -0.44
CA ASN A 26 -13.01 5.60 -0.19
C ASN A 26 -14.10 4.86 0.61
N HIS A 27 -13.73 3.82 1.37
CA HIS A 27 -14.70 3.10 2.19
C HIS A 27 -15.19 4.02 3.31
N PRO A 28 -16.49 4.04 3.68
CA PRO A 28 -17.02 4.91 4.73
C PRO A 28 -16.39 4.72 6.13
N ASN A 29 -15.64 3.62 6.31
CA ASN A 29 -14.92 3.28 7.53
C ASN A 29 -13.41 3.60 7.43
N ALA A 30 -13.00 4.37 6.42
CA ALA A 30 -11.65 4.89 6.25
C ALA A 30 -11.76 6.41 6.06
N ARG A 31 -10.88 7.17 6.71
CA ARG A 31 -10.81 8.64 6.56
C ARG A 31 -9.56 9.05 5.78
N GLY A 32 -9.31 8.34 4.68
CA GLY A 32 -8.22 8.60 3.74
C GLY A 32 -7.75 7.34 3.05
N GLY A 33 -7.51 6.25 3.80
CA GLY A 33 -7.03 5.01 3.19
C GLY A 33 -7.06 3.79 4.09
N LYS A 34 -6.37 2.76 3.64
CA LYS A 34 -6.10 1.54 4.42
C LYS A 34 -4.60 1.25 4.39
N ALA A 35 -4.06 0.77 5.49
CA ALA A 35 -2.70 0.21 5.55
C ALA A 35 -2.80 -1.31 5.57
N GLY A 36 -1.96 -2.03 4.83
CA GLY A 36 -1.93 -3.50 4.81
C GLY A 36 -0.59 -4.04 4.34
N LYS A 37 -0.41 -5.35 4.45
CA LYS A 37 0.85 -6.03 4.14
C LYS A 37 0.80 -6.69 2.77
N ILE A 38 1.84 -6.51 1.97
CA ILE A 38 2.01 -7.25 0.71
C ILE A 38 2.35 -8.70 1.01
N ILE A 39 1.59 -9.62 0.43
CA ILE A 39 1.80 -11.06 0.60
C ILE A 39 2.24 -11.77 -0.69
N GLU A 40 2.04 -11.15 -1.86
CA GLU A 40 2.30 -11.79 -3.14
C GLU A 40 2.47 -10.74 -4.27
N ASP A 41 3.48 -10.91 -5.13
CA ASP A 41 3.57 -10.24 -6.43
C ASP A 41 2.74 -11.05 -7.44
N ILE A 42 1.67 -10.44 -7.97
CA ILE A 42 0.74 -11.07 -8.90
C ILE A 42 0.82 -10.46 -10.30
N THR A 43 1.88 -9.69 -10.61
CA THR A 43 2.07 -8.99 -11.89
C THR A 43 1.91 -9.92 -13.09
N SER A 44 2.42 -11.15 -13.01
CA SER A 44 2.34 -12.14 -14.10
C SER A 44 0.90 -12.52 -14.48
N SER A 45 -0.04 -12.43 -13.53
CA SER A 45 -1.46 -12.78 -13.72
C SER A 45 -2.37 -11.57 -13.92
N ALA A 46 -1.89 -10.36 -13.62
CA ALA A 46 -2.69 -9.14 -13.63
C ALA A 46 -2.66 -8.47 -15.01
N LYS A 47 -3.72 -8.67 -15.82
CA LYS A 47 -3.86 -8.05 -17.16
C LYS A 47 -3.66 -6.53 -17.16
N MET A 48 -4.17 -5.84 -16.15
CA MET A 48 -4.02 -4.39 -16.02
C MET A 48 -2.57 -3.98 -15.77
N ALA A 49 -1.85 -4.76 -14.97
CA ALA A 49 -0.44 -4.54 -14.67
C ALA A 49 0.42 -4.72 -15.93
N GLN A 50 0.11 -5.73 -16.74
CA GLN A 50 0.75 -5.95 -18.04
C GLN A 50 0.48 -4.79 -19.00
N ALA A 51 -0.78 -4.34 -19.10
CA ALA A 51 -1.18 -3.26 -20.00
C ALA A 51 -0.55 -1.91 -19.63
N GLN A 52 -0.33 -1.66 -18.34
CA GLN A 52 0.27 -0.43 -17.82
C GLN A 52 1.76 -0.57 -17.49
N GLU A 53 2.35 -1.71 -17.86
CA GLU A 53 3.74 -2.05 -17.59
C GLU A 53 4.16 -1.83 -16.12
N CYS A 54 3.28 -2.05 -15.14
CA CYS A 54 3.54 -1.75 -13.73
C CYS A 54 3.42 -3.01 -12.85
N LYS A 55 3.83 -2.89 -11.57
CA LYS A 55 3.72 -4.00 -10.62
C LYS A 55 2.31 -4.08 -10.02
N CYS A 56 1.86 -5.27 -9.65
CA CYS A 56 0.59 -5.51 -8.99
C CYS A 56 0.78 -6.45 -7.82
N TYR A 57 0.30 -6.01 -6.66
CA TYR A 57 0.54 -6.69 -5.40
C TYR A 57 -0.78 -7.12 -4.77
N LYS A 58 -0.77 -8.30 -4.18
CA LYS A 58 -1.84 -8.77 -3.32
C LYS A 58 -1.55 -8.37 -1.89
N ILE A 59 -2.53 -7.74 -1.27
CA ILE A 59 -2.41 -7.10 0.04
C ILE A 59 -3.38 -7.78 0.99
N HIS A 60 -2.89 -8.18 2.16
CA HIS A 60 -3.67 -8.76 3.24
C HIS A 60 -3.62 -7.91 4.51
N TYR A 61 -4.52 -8.24 5.45
CA TYR A 61 -4.48 -7.80 6.84
C TYR A 61 -4.45 -6.27 7.00
N TRP A 62 -5.48 -5.61 6.51
CA TRP A 62 -5.50 -4.15 6.47
C TRP A 62 -6.26 -3.50 7.63
N THR A 63 -5.84 -2.29 7.98
CA THR A 63 -6.45 -1.41 8.99
C THR A 63 -6.83 -0.06 8.35
N PRO A 64 -7.98 0.54 8.68
CA PRO A 64 -8.30 1.88 8.21
C PRO A 64 -7.35 2.92 8.82
N ILE A 65 -6.90 3.83 7.98
CA ILE A 65 -6.01 4.93 8.35
C ILE A 65 -6.64 6.27 7.95
N GLU A 66 -6.21 7.32 8.62
CA GLU A 66 -6.56 8.70 8.32
C GLU A 66 -5.30 9.53 8.18
N TRP A 67 -5.34 10.56 7.33
CA TRP A 67 -4.24 11.52 7.20
C TRP A 67 -4.41 12.59 8.26
N LYS A 68 -3.41 12.75 9.14
CA LYS A 68 -3.38 13.75 10.21
C LYS A 68 -1.97 14.32 10.34
N ASP A 69 -1.89 15.64 10.48
CA ASP A 69 -0.64 16.35 10.78
C ASP A 69 0.54 15.96 9.86
N ASP A 70 0.26 15.78 8.57
CA ASP A 70 1.22 15.38 7.52
C ASP A 70 1.73 13.93 7.59
N PHE A 71 1.05 13.05 8.32
CA PHE A 71 1.32 11.61 8.32
C PHE A 71 0.05 10.75 8.34
N TRP A 72 0.19 9.51 7.90
CA TRP A 72 -0.86 8.51 8.08
C TRP A 72 -0.88 8.02 9.52
N VAL A 73 -2.06 7.96 10.14
CA VAL A 73 -2.30 7.36 11.45
C VAL A 73 -3.42 6.33 11.38
N PRO A 74 -3.45 5.32 12.27
CA PRO A 74 -4.64 4.48 12.43
C PRO A 74 -5.86 5.35 12.75
N TRP A 75 -6.97 5.13 12.05
CA TRP A 75 -8.16 6.01 12.16
C TRP A 75 -8.70 6.13 13.61
N TRP A 76 -8.55 5.10 14.43
CA TRP A 76 -8.69 5.19 15.89
C TRP A 76 -8.03 3.96 16.59
N PRO A 77 -7.70 4.03 17.89
CA PRO A 77 -6.99 2.97 18.61
C PRO A 77 -7.77 1.65 18.77
N GLY A 78 -9.07 1.63 18.45
CA GLY A 78 -9.98 0.50 18.74
C GLY A 78 -10.52 -0.25 17.52
N TYR A 79 -10.10 0.06 16.28
CA TYR A 79 -10.68 -0.63 15.12
C TYR A 79 -10.12 -2.03 15.02
N LYS A 80 -11.01 -3.00 14.80
CA LYS A 80 -10.60 -4.36 14.46
C LYS A 80 -9.82 -4.33 13.15
N ARG A 81 -8.70 -5.04 13.12
CA ARG A 81 -7.94 -5.35 11.90
C ARG A 81 -8.69 -6.42 11.11
N TRP A 82 -8.68 -6.33 9.77
CA TRP A 82 -9.50 -7.21 8.93
C TRP A 82 -8.62 -8.16 8.14
N LYS A 83 -8.81 -9.47 8.36
CA LYS A 83 -8.26 -10.51 7.47
C LYS A 83 -9.11 -10.58 6.21
N SER A 84 -8.78 -9.72 5.26
CA SER A 84 -9.33 -9.73 3.90
C SER A 84 -8.20 -9.44 2.92
N TRP A 85 -8.46 -9.61 1.64
CA TRP A 85 -7.49 -9.42 0.59
C TRP A 85 -7.95 -8.38 -0.43
N THR A 86 -7.00 -7.67 -1.00
CA THR A 86 -7.22 -6.77 -2.14
C THR A 86 -5.99 -6.79 -3.04
N CYS A 87 -6.14 -6.28 -4.26
CA CYS A 87 -5.04 -6.17 -5.21
C CYS A 87 -4.88 -4.70 -5.61
N LYS A 88 -3.63 -4.21 -5.64
CA LYS A 88 -3.32 -2.84 -6.00
C LYS A 88 -2.10 -2.75 -6.89
N LEU A 89 -2.15 -1.79 -7.81
CA LEU A 89 -1.03 -1.48 -8.69
C LEU A 89 0.00 -0.65 -7.93
N SER A 90 1.27 -0.74 -8.34
CA SER A 90 2.40 -0.07 -7.66
C SER A 90 2.22 1.44 -7.47
N TYR A 91 1.52 2.13 -8.37
CA TYR A 91 1.30 3.57 -8.27
C TYR A 91 0.09 3.95 -7.38
N GLU A 92 -0.70 2.97 -6.94
CA GLU A 92 -1.84 3.19 -6.03
C GLU A 92 -1.47 3.03 -4.56
N ILE A 93 -0.22 2.66 -4.29
CA ILE A 93 0.27 2.27 -2.97
C ILE A 93 1.48 3.13 -2.60
N GLY A 94 1.71 3.30 -1.30
CA GLY A 94 2.90 3.96 -0.79
C GLY A 94 3.40 3.27 0.47
N SER A 95 4.71 3.37 0.75
CA SER A 95 5.29 2.79 1.95
C SER A 95 4.69 3.43 3.21
N ILE A 96 4.44 2.62 4.23
CA ILE A 96 3.93 3.08 5.53
C ILE A 96 4.76 2.54 6.70
N GLN A 97 6.08 2.48 6.51
CA GLN A 97 7.01 1.94 7.50
C GLN A 97 6.89 2.62 8.87
N HIS A 98 6.66 3.94 8.90
CA HIS A 98 6.51 4.68 10.16
C HIS A 98 5.36 4.14 11.05
N LEU A 99 4.29 3.59 10.46
CA LEU A 99 3.22 3.00 11.27
C LEU A 99 3.60 1.66 11.91
N ILE A 100 4.52 0.91 11.30
CA ILE A 100 5.05 -0.29 11.95
C ILE A 100 5.87 0.14 13.17
N ASP A 101 6.74 1.12 12.98
CA ASP A 101 7.72 1.54 13.98
C ASP A 101 7.04 2.25 15.16
N ASP A 102 6.09 3.14 14.89
CA ASP A 102 5.46 4.00 15.90
C ASP A 102 4.23 3.36 16.56
N TYR A 103 3.51 2.48 15.83
CA TYR A 103 2.24 1.91 16.27
C TYR A 103 2.24 0.38 16.35
N GLY A 104 3.36 -0.28 16.10
CA GLY A 104 3.51 -1.72 16.24
C GLY A 104 2.62 -2.52 15.30
N LEU A 105 2.33 -2.02 14.09
CA LEU A 105 1.59 -2.76 13.07
C LEU A 105 2.44 -3.93 12.54
N ASN A 106 2.41 -5.07 13.23
CA ASN A 106 3.10 -6.29 12.84
C ASN A 106 2.13 -7.48 12.70
N GLU A 107 2.58 -8.58 12.09
CA GLU A 107 1.74 -9.77 11.89
C GLU A 107 1.31 -10.45 13.19
N GLU A 108 2.07 -10.31 14.27
CA GLU A 108 1.78 -10.91 15.57
C GLU A 108 0.70 -10.14 16.34
N SER A 109 0.50 -8.86 16.01
CA SER A 109 -0.55 -7.99 16.52
C SER A 109 -1.87 -8.06 15.72
N LEU A 110 -1.92 -8.94 14.71
CA LEU A 110 -3.08 -9.16 13.83
C LEU A 110 -4.17 -10.03 14.45
#